data_AF-A0A956A7Q9-F1
#
_entry.id   AF-A0A956A7Q9-F1
#
_cell.length_a   1.000
_cell.length_b   1.000
_cell.length_c   1.000
_cell.angle_alpha   90.00
_cell.angle_beta   90.00
_cell.angle_gamma   90.00
#
_symmetry.space_group_name_H-M   'P 1'
#
loop_
_entity.id
_entity.type
_entity.pdbx_description
1 polymer ?
#
loop_
_entity_poly.entity_id
_entity_poly.type
_entity_poly.pdbx_seq_one_letter_code
_entity_poly.pdbx_strand_id
1 'polypeptide(L)'
;MRAKLLSTLLLAVATLVAVPMTASLAAASIDLRRVDSSIADLPFGGSLDQVVTWVRTRLESEYAPRLKLAVDDNERARLRAQLDREVFELRAQMAVFDGRRTGYEVSPVAGEFMTGSNESMAILHSREGDHYFFFINGRFWKYGRLLRADGPFADRVAAEARMIGKPEAVENTTDRRGETSPVKATWSDDKLRVRIWNRRLLYGYDVMFVEYRPIGDKITELRDGREVDTAGPGVDPDLDSFLLNAGEDEEQELRREAKERKEKAATP
;
A
#
# COMPACT_ATOMS: atom_id res chain seq x y z
N MET A 1 -79.09 5.87 47.77
CA MET A 1 -78.21 6.33 48.87
C MET A 1 -77.24 5.21 49.23
N ARG A 2 -76.03 5.17 48.66
CA ARG A 2 -74.78 4.62 49.23
C ARG A 2 -73.65 4.78 48.21
N ALA A 3 -72.51 5.18 48.74
CA ALA A 3 -71.39 5.81 48.06
C ALA A 3 -70.23 4.83 47.81
N LYS A 4 -69.23 5.33 47.05
CA LYS A 4 -67.78 4.99 47.13
C LYS A 4 -67.37 3.64 46.51
N LEU A 5 -66.24 3.47 45.82
CA LEU A 5 -64.93 4.15 45.85
C LEU A 5 -64.16 3.94 44.53
N LEU A 6 -63.44 4.99 44.10
CA LEU A 6 -62.34 4.95 43.14
C LEU A 6 -61.18 4.09 43.67
N SER A 7 -60.49 3.36 42.79
CA SER A 7 -59.10 2.94 43.02
C SER A 7 -58.32 3.04 41.71
N THR A 8 -57.55 4.12 41.62
CA THR A 8 -56.61 4.41 40.54
C THR A 8 -55.28 3.75 40.90
N LEU A 9 -54.89 2.68 40.20
CA LEU A 9 -53.60 2.04 40.36
C LEU A 9 -52.62 2.64 39.33
N LEU A 10 -51.71 3.49 39.81
CA LEU A 10 -50.63 4.07 38.99
C LEU A 10 -49.48 3.05 38.93
N LEU A 11 -49.27 2.42 37.78
CA LEU A 11 -48.15 1.51 37.54
C LEU A 11 -46.97 2.32 36.98
N ALA A 12 -46.00 2.65 37.84
CA ALA A 12 -44.75 3.28 37.42
C ALA A 12 -43.80 2.22 36.85
N VAL A 13 -43.68 2.17 35.52
CA VAL A 13 -42.70 1.32 34.82
C VAL A 13 -41.38 2.09 34.76
N ALA A 14 -40.40 1.66 35.55
CA ALA A 14 -39.03 2.16 35.49
C ALA A 14 -38.29 1.50 34.31
N THR A 15 -38.14 2.22 33.20
CA THR A 15 -37.29 1.82 32.07
C THR A 15 -35.83 1.97 32.41
N LEU A 16 -35.16 0.85 32.68
CA LEU A 16 -33.71 0.75 32.80
C LEU A 16 -33.10 0.83 31.39
N VAL A 17 -32.60 2.01 31.00
CA VAL A 17 -31.85 2.18 29.74
C VAL A 17 -30.45 1.62 29.95
N ALA A 18 -30.22 0.39 29.50
CA ALA A 18 -28.89 -0.18 29.38
C ALA A 18 -28.16 0.55 28.24
N VAL A 19 -27.24 1.45 28.58
CA VAL A 19 -26.31 2.04 27.60
C VAL A 19 -25.30 0.94 27.26
N PRO A 20 -25.27 0.42 26.01
CA PRO A 20 -24.21 -0.49 25.63
C PRO A 20 -22.90 0.31 25.66
N MET A 21 -22.01 -0.04 26.59
CA MET A 21 -20.59 0.29 26.47
C MET A 21 -20.06 -0.45 25.24
N THR A 22 -20.21 0.14 24.05
CA THR A 22 -19.40 -0.22 22.91
C THR A 22 -17.97 0.20 23.25
N ALA A 23 -17.20 -0.74 23.77
CA ALA A 23 -15.75 -0.61 23.82
C ALA A 23 -15.29 -0.41 22.38
N SER A 24 -15.01 0.84 22.01
CA SER A 24 -14.29 1.15 20.79
C SER A 24 -12.92 0.53 20.96
N LEU A 25 -12.71 -0.63 20.34
CA LEU A 25 -11.38 -1.17 20.10
C LEU A 25 -10.70 -0.13 19.22
N ALA A 26 -9.96 0.79 19.84
CA ALA A 26 -9.05 1.66 19.12
C ALA A 26 -8.15 0.73 18.30
N ALA A 27 -8.32 0.75 16.99
CA ALA A 27 -7.44 0.03 16.08
C ALA A 27 -6.00 0.45 16.43
N ALA A 28 -5.13 -0.54 16.65
CA ALA A 28 -3.73 -0.24 16.93
C ALA A 28 -3.18 0.61 15.78
N SER A 29 -2.59 1.77 16.10
CA SER A 29 -1.97 2.62 15.09
C SER A 29 -0.90 1.86 14.33
N ILE A 30 -0.91 1.96 13.01
CA ILE A 30 0.07 1.39 12.10
C ILE A 30 1.41 2.08 12.34
N ASP A 31 2.38 1.31 12.84
CA ASP A 31 3.78 1.74 12.92
C ASP A 31 4.49 1.35 11.62
N LEU A 32 4.88 2.34 10.81
CA LEU A 32 5.59 2.11 9.55
C LEU A 32 6.91 1.36 9.76
N ARG A 33 7.55 1.43 10.93
CA ARG A 33 8.75 0.63 11.23
C ARG A 33 8.49 -0.87 11.21
N ARG A 34 7.24 -1.28 11.50
CA ARG A 34 6.81 -2.67 11.46
C ARG A 34 6.36 -3.10 10.06
N VAL A 35 5.89 -2.16 9.24
CA VAL A 35 5.62 -2.39 7.82
C VAL A 35 6.94 -2.61 7.08
N ASP A 36 7.81 -1.60 7.12
CA ASP A 36 9.13 -1.59 6.53
C ASP A 36 9.94 -0.45 7.17
N SER A 37 11.02 -0.79 7.88
CA SER A 37 11.85 0.19 8.57
C SER A 37 12.45 1.25 7.64
N SER A 38 12.61 0.94 6.35
CA SER A 38 13.14 1.89 5.36
C SER A 38 12.17 3.02 5.01
N ILE A 39 10.90 2.93 5.41
CA ILE A 39 9.85 3.94 5.15
C ILE A 39 9.28 4.57 6.43
N ALA A 40 9.90 4.32 7.58
CA ALA A 40 9.41 4.73 8.90
C ALA A 40 9.05 6.22 9.01
N ASP A 41 9.90 7.07 8.44
CA ASP A 41 9.83 8.53 8.60
C ASP A 41 9.46 9.23 7.28
N LEU A 42 8.65 8.57 6.44
CA LEU A 42 8.14 9.15 5.19
C LEU A 42 7.49 10.52 5.45
N PRO A 43 7.86 11.58 4.70
CA PRO A 43 7.41 12.94 4.97
C PRO A 43 6.02 13.22 4.37
N PHE A 44 5.01 12.42 4.75
CA PHE A 44 3.63 12.58 4.26
C PHE A 44 3.09 14.00 4.49
N GLY A 45 2.33 14.49 3.50
CA GLY A 45 1.89 15.88 3.42
C GLY A 45 2.98 16.88 3.04
N GLY A 46 4.23 16.43 2.90
CA GLY A 46 5.36 17.28 2.53
C GLY A 46 5.44 17.63 1.05
N SER A 47 6.36 18.53 0.71
CA SER A 47 6.72 18.86 -0.67
C SER A 47 7.70 17.84 -1.28
N LEU A 48 7.94 17.95 -2.59
CA LEU A 48 8.99 17.18 -3.26
C LEU A 48 10.37 17.39 -2.60
N ASP A 49 10.73 18.62 -2.21
CA ASP A 49 12.02 18.89 -1.57
C ASP A 49 12.17 18.15 -0.23
N GLN A 50 11.08 17.98 0.53
CA GLN A 50 11.09 17.18 1.76
C GLN A 50 11.26 15.69 1.46
N VAL A 51 10.60 15.17 0.42
CA VAL A 51 10.80 13.79 -0.05
C VAL A 51 12.24 13.56 -0.54
N VAL A 52 12.80 14.49 -1.33
CA VAL A 52 14.19 14.43 -1.81
C VAL A 52 15.19 14.46 -0.66
N THR A 53 14.96 15.30 0.35
CA THR A 53 15.79 15.35 1.56
C THR A 53 15.73 14.02 2.31
N TRP A 54 14.54 13.44 2.46
CA TRP A 54 14.35 12.14 3.08
C TRP A 54 15.06 11.02 2.30
N VAL A 55 14.94 10.99 0.96
CA VAL A 55 15.62 10.02 0.10
C VAL A 55 17.13 10.16 0.20
N ARG A 56 17.67 11.39 0.20
CA ARG A 56 19.11 11.63 0.38
C ARG A 56 19.62 10.99 1.68
N THR A 57 18.97 11.25 2.81
CA THR A 57 19.35 10.67 4.11
C THR A 57 19.33 9.14 4.09
N ARG A 58 18.33 8.55 3.42
CA ARG A 58 18.24 7.10 3.24
C ARG A 58 19.40 6.56 2.40
N LEU A 59 19.67 7.16 1.24
CA LEU A 59 20.78 6.76 0.37
C LEU A 59 22.13 6.96 1.05
N GLU A 60 22.33 8.03 1.81
CA GLU A 60 23.55 8.23 2.60
C GLU A 60 23.77 7.08 3.59
N SER A 61 22.71 6.62 4.24
CA SER A 61 22.75 5.47 5.16
C SER A 61 23.07 4.16 4.43
N GLU A 62 22.55 3.96 3.22
CA GLU A 62 22.82 2.78 2.38
C GLU A 62 24.26 2.77 1.84
N TYR A 63 24.78 3.93 1.46
CA TYR A 63 26.13 4.08 0.91
C TYR A 63 27.22 4.13 1.98
N ALA A 64 26.90 4.49 3.22
CA ALA A 64 27.87 4.65 4.31
C ALA A 64 28.79 3.43 4.52
N PRO A 65 28.30 2.16 4.54
CA PRO A 65 29.18 0.99 4.64
C PRO A 65 30.17 0.88 3.49
N ARG A 66 29.73 1.13 2.25
CA ARG A 66 30.59 1.08 1.05
C ARG A 66 31.62 2.20 1.06
N LEU A 67 31.23 3.40 1.46
CA LEU A 67 32.13 4.54 1.62
C LEU A 67 33.20 4.32 2.69
N LYS A 68 32.85 3.61 3.79
CA LYS A 68 33.80 3.25 4.85
C LYS A 68 34.80 2.18 4.41
N LEU A 69 34.38 1.25 3.56
CA LEU A 69 35.23 0.18 3.02
C LEU A 69 36.11 0.64 1.85
N ALA A 70 35.74 1.71 1.16
CA ALA A 70 36.50 2.27 0.05
C ALA A 70 37.85 2.83 0.53
N VAL A 71 38.94 2.18 0.09
CA VAL A 71 40.31 2.55 0.45
C VAL A 71 40.78 3.76 -0.36
N ASP A 72 40.45 3.78 -1.66
CA ASP A 72 40.86 4.81 -2.63
C ASP A 72 39.94 6.04 -2.59
N ASP A 73 40.53 7.23 -2.72
CA ASP A 73 39.80 8.50 -2.85
C ASP A 73 38.94 8.53 -4.11
N ASN A 74 39.38 7.91 -5.21
CA ASN A 74 38.58 7.88 -6.43
C ASN A 74 37.31 7.03 -6.26
N GLU A 75 37.40 5.90 -5.53
CA GLU A 75 36.24 5.07 -5.23
C GLU A 75 35.25 5.82 -4.34
N ARG A 76 35.73 6.51 -3.30
CA ARG A 76 34.89 7.38 -2.47
C ARG A 76 34.20 8.48 -3.28
N ALA A 77 34.93 9.14 -4.18
CA ALA A 77 34.37 10.17 -5.06
C ALA A 77 33.31 9.61 -6.01
N ARG A 78 33.55 8.42 -6.60
CA ARG A 78 32.60 7.73 -7.46
C ARG A 78 31.31 7.37 -6.71
N LEU A 79 31.41 6.85 -5.49
CA LEU A 79 30.25 6.51 -4.66
C LEU A 79 29.41 7.74 -4.32
N ARG A 80 30.05 8.85 -3.94
CA ARG A 80 29.34 10.12 -3.69
C ARG A 80 28.66 10.66 -4.94
N ALA A 81 29.35 10.64 -6.07
CA ALA A 81 28.77 11.06 -7.35
C ALA A 81 27.59 10.17 -7.79
N GLN A 82 27.61 8.87 -7.45
CA GLN A 82 26.47 7.99 -7.70
C GLN A 82 25.28 8.36 -6.81
N LEU A 83 25.49 8.59 -5.52
CA LEU A 83 24.44 9.05 -4.59
C LEU A 83 23.83 10.36 -5.07
N ASP A 84 24.65 11.37 -5.39
CA ASP A 84 24.14 12.67 -5.84
C ASP A 84 23.39 12.56 -7.17
N ARG A 85 23.78 11.63 -8.05
CA ARG A 85 23.05 11.33 -9.29
C ARG A 85 21.69 10.73 -9.01
N GLU A 86 21.59 9.73 -8.13
CA GLU A 86 20.30 9.09 -7.79
C GLU A 86 19.34 10.11 -7.15
N VAL A 87 19.85 11.00 -6.27
CA VAL A 87 19.07 12.11 -5.70
C VAL A 87 18.63 13.12 -6.78
N PHE A 88 19.50 13.42 -7.75
CA PHE A 88 19.19 14.31 -8.86
C PHE A 88 18.13 13.72 -9.79
N GLU A 89 18.26 12.44 -10.15
CA GLU A 89 17.34 11.72 -11.03
C GLU A 89 15.92 11.69 -10.45
N LEU A 90 15.77 11.43 -9.15
CA LEU A 90 14.47 11.51 -8.47
C LEU A 90 13.77 12.86 -8.69
N ARG A 91 14.52 13.97 -8.64
CA ARG A 91 13.98 15.31 -8.86
C ARG A 91 13.69 15.58 -10.34
N ALA A 92 14.56 15.12 -11.22
CA ALA A 92 14.48 15.37 -12.66
C ALA A 92 13.40 14.53 -13.35
N GLN A 93 13.13 13.33 -12.87
CA GLN A 93 12.22 12.35 -13.47
C GLN A 93 10.85 12.35 -12.79
N MET A 94 10.26 13.54 -12.65
CA MET A 94 8.88 13.65 -12.19
C MET A 94 7.92 13.46 -13.37
N ALA A 95 7.06 12.45 -13.29
CA ALA A 95 5.93 12.27 -14.17
C ALA A 95 4.79 13.19 -13.71
N VAL A 96 4.27 14.04 -14.60
CA VAL A 96 3.08 14.86 -14.33
C VAL A 96 1.92 14.28 -15.11
N PHE A 97 0.81 14.02 -14.44
CA PHE A 97 -0.38 13.45 -15.07
C PHE A 97 -1.30 14.59 -15.52
N ASP A 98 -0.88 15.37 -16.51
CA ASP A 98 -1.60 16.54 -17.04
C ASP A 98 -2.63 16.19 -18.14
N GLY A 99 -2.84 14.91 -18.42
CA GLY A 99 -3.67 14.42 -19.52
C GLY A 99 -2.86 13.84 -20.68
N ARG A 100 -1.54 14.05 -20.70
CA ARG A 100 -0.63 13.38 -21.64
C ARG A 100 -0.31 11.97 -21.15
N ARG A 101 -0.11 11.04 -22.09
CA ARG A 101 0.37 9.70 -21.77
C ARG A 101 1.79 9.77 -21.25
N THR A 102 2.02 9.14 -20.11
CA THR A 102 3.33 9.09 -19.45
C THR A 102 4.02 7.73 -19.61
N GLY A 103 3.27 6.70 -20.01
CA GLY A 103 3.70 5.31 -20.03
C GLY A 103 3.37 4.55 -18.75
N TYR A 104 3.05 5.25 -17.65
CA TYR A 104 2.68 4.61 -16.38
C TYR A 104 1.27 4.04 -16.37
N GLU A 105 0.46 4.35 -17.39
CA GLU A 105 -0.89 3.82 -17.57
C GLU A 105 -0.87 2.30 -17.82
N VAL A 106 0.28 1.72 -18.20
CA VAL A 106 0.49 0.28 -18.43
C VAL A 106 1.55 -0.30 -17.50
N SER A 107 1.75 0.30 -16.32
CA SER A 107 2.77 -0.09 -15.35
C SER A 107 2.17 -0.78 -14.12
N PRO A 108 2.99 -1.33 -13.21
CA PRO A 108 2.48 -1.94 -11.97
C PRO A 108 1.70 -0.97 -11.08
N VAL A 109 1.84 0.34 -11.29
CA VAL A 109 1.10 1.40 -10.59
C VAL A 109 -0.04 1.99 -11.41
N ALA A 110 -0.40 1.38 -12.54
CA ALA A 110 -1.59 1.76 -13.31
C ALA A 110 -2.85 1.70 -12.42
N GLY A 111 -3.72 2.71 -12.55
CA GLY A 111 -4.92 2.87 -11.72
C GLY A 111 -4.69 3.50 -10.35
N GLU A 112 -3.45 3.88 -10.00
CA GLU A 112 -3.14 4.50 -8.70
C GLU A 112 -3.12 6.02 -8.73
N PHE A 113 -3.11 6.59 -9.93
CA PHE A 113 -3.12 8.02 -10.22
C PHE A 113 -4.24 8.35 -11.21
N MET A 114 -4.60 9.63 -11.31
CA MET A 114 -5.56 10.10 -12.30
C MET A 114 -4.89 11.10 -13.25
N THR A 115 -5.26 11.07 -14.53
CA THR A 115 -4.79 12.06 -15.51
C THR A 115 -5.61 13.34 -15.45
N GLY A 116 -4.95 14.48 -15.68
CA GLY A 116 -5.55 15.81 -15.63
C GLY A 116 -5.96 16.23 -14.22
N SER A 117 -5.32 15.74 -13.15
CA SER A 117 -5.76 15.91 -11.76
C SER A 117 -4.78 16.64 -10.83
N ASN A 118 -3.82 17.38 -11.40
CA ASN A 118 -2.69 17.95 -10.65
C ASN A 118 -1.90 16.90 -9.83
N GLU A 119 -2.00 15.63 -10.22
CA GLU A 119 -1.16 14.58 -9.68
C GLU A 119 0.17 14.54 -10.41
N SER A 120 1.19 14.20 -9.64
CA SER A 120 2.51 13.88 -10.16
C SER A 120 3.13 12.72 -9.39
N MET A 121 4.15 12.11 -9.96
CA MET A 121 4.85 10.99 -9.38
C MET A 121 6.36 11.14 -9.59
N ALA A 122 7.14 10.90 -8.55
CA ALA A 122 8.59 10.74 -8.65
C ALA A 122 8.96 9.28 -8.44
N ILE A 123 10.06 8.83 -9.07
CA ILE A 123 10.50 7.43 -9.01
C ILE A 123 11.94 7.38 -8.52
N LEU A 124 12.19 6.45 -7.60
CA LEU A 124 13.53 6.04 -7.22
C LEU A 124 13.72 4.59 -7.64
N HIS A 125 14.60 4.36 -8.61
CA HIS A 125 14.98 3.02 -9.02
C HIS A 125 15.86 2.35 -7.96
N SER A 126 15.55 1.11 -7.62
CA SER A 126 16.31 0.33 -6.64
C SER A 126 16.44 -1.12 -7.09
N ARG A 127 17.52 -1.78 -6.66
CA ARG A 127 17.76 -3.20 -6.92
C ARG A 127 16.69 -4.11 -6.33
N GLU A 128 16.03 -3.67 -5.27
CA GLU A 128 14.99 -4.43 -4.58
C GLU A 128 13.59 -4.20 -5.15
N GLY A 129 13.45 -3.26 -6.09
CA GLY A 129 12.18 -2.84 -6.67
C GLY A 129 12.01 -1.32 -6.63
N ASP A 130 11.36 -0.78 -7.65
CA ASP A 130 11.16 0.67 -7.78
C ASP A 130 10.27 1.22 -6.67
N HIS A 131 10.59 2.44 -6.24
CA HIS A 131 9.83 3.22 -5.29
C HIS A 131 9.12 4.37 -6.00
N TYR A 132 7.83 4.53 -5.73
CA TYR A 132 6.97 5.56 -6.34
C TYR A 132 6.48 6.53 -5.26
N PHE A 133 6.64 7.82 -5.51
CA PHE A 133 6.19 8.88 -4.61
C PHE A 133 5.12 9.70 -5.31
N PHE A 134 3.87 9.56 -4.88
CA PHE A 134 2.72 10.24 -5.49
C PHE A 134 2.40 11.53 -4.75
N PHE A 135 2.14 12.57 -5.55
CA PHE A 135 1.80 13.90 -5.10
C PHE A 135 0.45 14.31 -5.67
N ILE A 136 -0.33 15.08 -4.90
CA ILE A 136 -1.53 15.76 -5.35
C ILE A 136 -1.37 17.23 -4.95
N ASN A 137 -1.52 18.17 -5.88
CA ASN A 137 -1.30 19.59 -5.64
C ASN A 137 0.06 19.88 -4.95
N GLY A 138 1.10 19.14 -5.35
CA GLY A 138 2.46 19.27 -4.80
C GLY A 138 2.65 18.73 -3.37
N ARG A 139 1.68 17.98 -2.84
CA ARG A 139 1.72 17.36 -1.50
C ARG A 139 1.84 15.84 -1.62
N PHE A 140 2.87 15.29 -1.00
CA PHE A 140 3.12 13.85 -0.97
C PHE A 140 2.03 13.13 -0.16
N TRP A 141 1.34 12.17 -0.77
CA TRP A 141 0.17 11.55 -0.13
C TRP A 141 0.12 10.02 -0.24
N LYS A 142 0.83 9.44 -1.21
CA LYS A 142 0.87 8.00 -1.40
C LYS A 142 2.30 7.58 -1.77
N TYR A 143 2.72 6.48 -1.18
CA TYR A 143 3.97 5.79 -1.50
C TYR A 143 3.63 4.43 -2.12
N GLY A 144 4.37 4.04 -3.15
CA GLY A 144 4.31 2.71 -3.76
C GLY A 144 5.69 2.06 -3.76
N ARG A 145 5.75 0.74 -3.61
CA ARG A 145 6.99 -0.04 -3.74
C ARG A 145 6.72 -1.36 -4.45
N LEU A 146 7.54 -1.70 -5.44
CA LEU A 146 7.56 -3.05 -5.98
C LEU A 146 8.20 -4.01 -4.99
N LEU A 147 7.55 -5.15 -4.77
CA LEU A 147 8.04 -6.23 -3.93
C LEU A 147 8.25 -7.47 -4.79
N ARG A 148 9.41 -8.09 -4.64
CA ARG A 148 9.74 -9.34 -5.34
C ARG A 148 8.80 -10.47 -4.91
N ALA A 149 8.48 -11.36 -5.84
CA ALA A 149 7.70 -12.56 -5.56
C ALA A 149 8.59 -13.66 -4.96
N ASP A 150 8.77 -13.65 -3.64
CA ASP A 150 9.63 -14.63 -2.94
C ASP A 150 8.87 -15.89 -2.47
N GLY A 151 7.56 -15.97 -2.73
CA GLY A 151 6.67 -17.06 -2.33
C GLY A 151 5.19 -16.72 -2.56
N PRO A 152 4.25 -17.61 -2.22
CA PRO A 152 2.81 -17.39 -2.43
C PRO A 152 2.31 -16.08 -1.81
N PHE A 153 1.37 -15.40 -2.46
CA PHE A 153 0.87 -14.11 -1.96
C PHE A 153 0.22 -14.22 -0.57
N ALA A 154 -0.44 -15.34 -0.28
CA ALA A 154 -1.02 -15.60 1.03
C ALA A 154 0.02 -15.63 2.16
N ASP A 155 1.22 -16.14 1.89
CA ASP A 155 2.32 -16.17 2.86
C ASP A 155 2.82 -14.75 3.17
N ARG A 156 2.84 -13.87 2.16
CA ARG A 156 3.10 -12.43 2.34
C ARG A 156 2.03 -11.79 3.22
N VAL A 157 0.75 -11.89 2.86
CA VAL A 157 -0.33 -11.33 3.69
C VAL A 157 -0.24 -11.81 5.15
N ALA A 158 0.10 -13.08 5.37
CA ALA A 158 0.31 -13.63 6.71
C ALA A 158 1.55 -13.08 7.43
N ALA A 159 2.67 -12.85 6.73
CA ALA A 159 3.87 -12.27 7.30
C ALA A 159 3.61 -10.83 7.75
N GLU A 160 3.02 -10.00 6.90
CA GLU A 160 2.66 -8.62 7.23
C GLU A 160 1.63 -8.58 8.36
N ALA A 161 0.65 -9.50 8.38
CA ALA A 161 -0.34 -9.57 9.46
C ALA A 161 0.28 -9.88 10.84
N ARG A 162 1.42 -10.58 10.91
CA ARG A 162 2.16 -10.79 12.18
C ARG A 162 2.81 -9.50 12.68
N MET A 163 3.17 -8.60 11.78
CA MET A 163 3.88 -7.36 12.10
C MET A 163 2.92 -6.24 12.49
N ILE A 164 1.85 -6.06 11.72
CA ILE A 164 0.92 -4.91 11.87
C ILE A 164 -0.51 -5.30 12.26
N GLY A 165 -0.78 -6.58 12.48
CA GLY A 165 -2.09 -7.08 12.92
C GLY A 165 -2.97 -7.58 11.76
N LYS A 166 -4.20 -8.00 12.07
CA LYS A 166 -5.12 -8.56 11.07
C LYS A 166 -5.54 -7.47 10.06
N PRO A 167 -5.56 -7.78 8.74
CA PRO A 167 -6.08 -6.84 7.75
C PRO A 167 -7.55 -6.51 8.00
N GLU A 168 -7.92 -5.26 7.71
CA GLU A 168 -9.29 -4.78 7.69
C GLU A 168 -10.09 -5.44 6.57
N ALA A 169 -9.47 -5.58 5.39
CA ALA A 169 -10.08 -6.20 4.22
C ALA A 169 -9.09 -7.11 3.49
N VAL A 170 -9.58 -8.23 2.98
CA VAL A 170 -8.86 -9.13 2.07
C VAL A 170 -9.77 -9.40 0.88
N GLU A 171 -9.35 -8.97 -0.30
CA GLU A 171 -10.01 -9.31 -1.55
C GLU A 171 -9.41 -10.62 -2.08
N ASN A 172 -10.27 -11.52 -2.51
CA ASN A 172 -9.87 -12.81 -3.02
C ASN A 172 -10.31 -12.97 -4.48
N THR A 173 -9.56 -13.78 -5.20
CA THR A 173 -9.90 -14.30 -6.52
C THR A 173 -10.19 -15.80 -6.41
N THR A 174 -11.01 -16.33 -7.31
CA THR A 174 -11.30 -17.77 -7.37
C THR A 174 -10.89 -18.28 -8.74
N ASP A 175 -10.03 -19.29 -8.76
CA ASP A 175 -9.55 -19.89 -10.00
C ASP A 175 -10.61 -20.81 -10.66
N ARG A 176 -10.29 -21.36 -11.83
CA ARG A 176 -11.23 -22.27 -12.54
C ARG A 176 -11.54 -23.55 -11.78
N ARG A 177 -10.70 -23.93 -10.81
CA ARG A 177 -10.87 -25.13 -9.97
C ARG A 177 -11.70 -24.82 -8.72
N GLY A 178 -12.10 -23.57 -8.53
CA GLY A 178 -12.82 -23.11 -7.34
C GLY A 178 -11.90 -22.82 -6.15
N GLU A 179 -10.57 -22.80 -6.33
CA GLU A 179 -9.62 -22.46 -5.28
C GLU A 179 -9.58 -20.94 -5.10
N THR A 180 -9.88 -20.50 -3.88
CA THR A 180 -9.88 -19.09 -3.53
C THR A 180 -8.51 -18.66 -3.00
N SER A 181 -8.00 -17.55 -3.51
CA SER A 181 -6.67 -17.01 -3.19
C SER A 181 -6.74 -15.50 -2.93
N PRO A 182 -6.03 -14.96 -1.94
CA PRO A 182 -5.97 -13.52 -1.75
C PRO A 182 -5.26 -12.85 -2.93
N VAL A 183 -5.78 -11.69 -3.35
CA VAL A 183 -5.17 -10.82 -4.36
C VAL A 183 -4.84 -9.45 -3.82
N LYS A 184 -5.51 -9.02 -2.75
CA LYS A 184 -5.25 -7.74 -2.12
C LYS A 184 -5.57 -7.82 -0.64
N ALA A 185 -4.75 -7.18 0.19
CA ALA A 185 -4.99 -7.03 1.61
C ALA A 185 -4.78 -5.57 2.02
N THR A 186 -5.66 -5.08 2.89
CA THR A 186 -5.68 -3.68 3.32
C THR A 186 -5.71 -3.60 4.85
N TRP A 187 -4.88 -2.72 5.40
CA TRP A 187 -4.84 -2.32 6.79
C TRP A 187 -5.01 -0.81 6.86
N SER A 188 -5.81 -0.32 7.81
CA SER A 188 -5.98 1.13 8.00
C SER A 188 -6.01 1.49 9.49
N ASP A 189 -5.51 2.68 9.81
CA ASP A 189 -5.76 3.37 11.08
C ASP A 189 -6.26 4.80 10.80
N ASP A 190 -6.19 5.72 11.76
CA ASP A 190 -6.62 7.12 11.57
C ASP A 190 -5.73 7.94 10.61
N LYS A 191 -4.50 7.52 10.35
CA LYS A 191 -3.50 8.30 9.60
C LYS A 191 -3.07 7.64 8.29
N LEU A 192 -3.07 6.32 8.24
CA LEU A 192 -2.43 5.52 7.21
C LEU A 192 -3.39 4.45 6.71
N ARG A 193 -3.25 4.15 5.42
CA ARG A 193 -3.78 2.92 4.81
C ARG A 193 -2.64 2.21 4.12
N VAL A 194 -2.36 1.00 4.54
CA VAL A 194 -1.39 0.10 3.91
C VAL A 194 -2.17 -0.89 3.07
N ARG A 195 -1.78 -1.06 1.82
CA ARG A 195 -2.37 -2.04 0.91
C ARG A 195 -1.28 -2.82 0.22
N ILE A 196 -1.43 -4.13 0.14
CA ILE A 196 -0.56 -4.98 -0.67
C ILE A 196 -1.43 -5.63 -1.73
N TRP A 197 -0.95 -5.63 -2.98
CA TRP A 197 -1.68 -6.13 -4.14
C TRP A 197 -0.79 -7.09 -4.94
N ASN A 198 -1.30 -8.30 -5.17
CA ASN A 198 -0.74 -9.24 -6.12
C ASN A 198 -0.95 -8.72 -7.55
N ARG A 199 0.14 -8.31 -8.18
CA ARG A 199 0.17 -7.83 -9.57
C ARG A 199 1.09 -8.69 -10.45
N ARG A 200 1.38 -9.92 -9.99
CA ARG A 200 2.43 -10.79 -10.56
C ARG A 200 2.16 -11.23 -11.98
N LEU A 201 0.91 -11.56 -12.34
CA LEU A 201 0.64 -12.09 -13.68
C LEU A 201 1.12 -11.17 -14.81
N LEU A 202 1.01 -9.86 -14.62
CA LEU A 202 1.32 -8.89 -15.68
C LEU A 202 2.67 -8.25 -15.51
N TYR A 203 3.11 -8.14 -14.25
CA TYR A 203 4.24 -7.32 -13.90
C TYR A 203 5.35 -8.10 -13.21
N GLY A 204 5.10 -9.32 -12.73
CA GLY A 204 6.06 -10.14 -11.98
C GLY A 204 6.33 -9.65 -10.55
N TYR A 205 5.53 -8.72 -10.03
CA TYR A 205 5.72 -8.12 -8.70
C TYR A 205 4.43 -8.08 -7.90
N ASP A 206 4.56 -8.13 -6.58
CA ASP A 206 3.55 -7.55 -5.70
C ASP A 206 3.82 -6.05 -5.59
N VAL A 207 2.79 -5.27 -5.26
CA VAL A 207 2.95 -3.83 -5.00
C VAL A 207 2.40 -3.51 -3.63
N MET A 208 3.21 -2.83 -2.81
CA MET A 208 2.77 -2.25 -1.56
C MET A 208 2.52 -0.75 -1.73
N PHE A 209 1.36 -0.30 -1.27
CA PHE A 209 1.01 1.11 -1.15
C PHE A 209 0.85 1.50 0.31
N VAL A 210 1.32 2.71 0.62
CA VAL A 210 1.07 3.39 1.89
C VAL A 210 0.47 4.75 1.58
N GLU A 211 -0.78 4.96 1.98
CA GLU A 211 -1.55 6.17 1.74
C GLU A 211 -1.70 6.97 3.03
N TYR A 212 -1.46 8.27 2.97
CA TYR A 212 -1.71 9.20 4.06
C TYR A 212 -3.16 9.65 4.03
N ARG A 213 -3.97 9.09 4.93
CA ARG A 213 -5.43 9.25 4.97
C ARG A 213 -5.92 10.69 5.05
N PRO A 214 -5.28 11.63 5.79
CA PRO A 214 -5.74 13.03 5.82
C PRO A 214 -5.82 13.70 4.44
N ILE A 215 -5.04 13.21 3.47
CA ILE A 215 -5.12 13.62 2.06
C ILE A 215 -5.89 12.58 1.24
N GLY A 216 -5.59 11.28 1.41
CA GLY A 216 -6.18 10.19 0.64
C GLY A 216 -7.70 10.09 0.77
N ASP A 217 -8.26 10.34 1.96
CA ASP A 217 -9.71 10.32 2.18
C ASP A 217 -10.42 11.52 1.51
N LYS A 218 -9.67 12.54 1.07
CA LYS A 218 -10.15 13.70 0.30
C LYS A 218 -9.76 13.64 -1.17
N ILE A 219 -9.20 12.52 -1.64
CA ILE A 219 -8.59 12.49 -2.97
C ILE A 219 -9.60 12.78 -4.07
N THR A 220 -10.84 12.29 -3.96
CA THR A 220 -11.91 12.58 -4.93
C THR A 220 -12.25 14.06 -4.99
N GLU A 221 -12.31 14.76 -3.85
CA GLU A 221 -12.50 16.22 -3.81
C GLU A 221 -11.33 16.94 -4.48
N LEU A 222 -10.09 16.55 -4.14
CA LEU A 222 -8.87 17.13 -4.73
C LEU A 222 -8.73 16.85 -6.24
N ARG A 223 -9.52 15.92 -6.76
CA ARG A 223 -9.65 15.52 -8.16
C ARG A 223 -10.84 16.18 -8.87
N ASP A 224 -11.46 17.19 -8.27
CA ASP A 224 -12.67 17.87 -8.75
C ASP A 224 -13.88 16.93 -8.86
N GLY A 225 -14.01 15.98 -7.93
CA GLY A 225 -15.10 15.01 -7.91
C GLY A 225 -14.94 13.84 -8.88
N ARG A 226 -13.84 13.77 -9.63
CA ARG A 226 -13.55 12.64 -10.51
C ARG A 226 -12.92 11.50 -9.73
N GLU A 227 -13.38 10.29 -10.04
CA GLU A 227 -12.75 9.07 -9.56
C GLU A 227 -11.72 8.59 -10.59
N VAL A 228 -10.77 7.78 -10.13
CA VAL A 228 -9.92 7.06 -11.09
C VAL A 228 -10.87 6.18 -11.89
N ASP A 229 -10.95 6.44 -13.19
CA ASP A 229 -11.79 5.66 -14.08
C ASP A 229 -11.25 4.22 -14.11
N THR A 230 -11.90 3.34 -13.37
CA THR A 230 -11.60 1.91 -13.38
C THR A 230 -12.16 1.25 -14.66
N ALA A 231 -12.93 1.98 -15.48
CA ALA A 231 -13.67 1.45 -16.62
C ALA A 231 -13.42 2.18 -17.98
N GLY A 232 -12.51 3.15 -18.06
CA GLY A 232 -12.22 3.95 -19.26
C GLY A 232 -11.12 3.39 -20.18
N PRO A 233 -11.04 3.82 -21.47
CA PRO A 233 -10.33 3.10 -22.52
C PRO A 233 -8.82 3.32 -22.45
N GLY A 234 -8.16 2.52 -21.62
CA GLY A 234 -6.71 2.51 -21.52
C GLY A 234 -6.18 1.78 -20.30
N VAL A 235 -6.65 0.54 -20.06
CA VAL A 235 -6.12 -0.42 -19.07
C VAL A 235 -6.52 -0.02 -17.62
N ASP A 236 -7.51 -0.61 -16.93
CA ASP A 236 -8.04 -1.95 -17.12
C ASP A 236 -9.20 -2.39 -16.16
N PRO A 237 -10.35 -2.76 -16.73
CA PRO A 237 -11.34 -3.67 -16.13
C PRO A 237 -11.33 -5.10 -16.75
N ASP A 238 -10.48 -5.38 -17.75
CA ASP A 238 -10.38 -6.66 -18.45
C ASP A 238 -9.20 -7.56 -17.97
N LEU A 239 -8.25 -7.08 -17.17
CA LEU A 239 -7.21 -7.87 -16.48
C LEU A 239 -7.77 -8.50 -15.23
N ASP A 240 -8.83 -8.02 -14.58
CA ASP A 240 -9.51 -8.85 -13.58
C ASP A 240 -9.98 -10.16 -14.26
N SER A 241 -10.47 -10.09 -15.50
CA SER A 241 -10.87 -11.27 -16.30
C SER A 241 -9.68 -12.10 -16.85
N PHE A 242 -8.55 -11.46 -17.17
CA PHE A 242 -7.33 -12.12 -17.65
C PHE A 242 -6.50 -12.74 -16.51
N LEU A 243 -6.45 -12.06 -15.35
CA LEU A 243 -5.91 -12.51 -14.06
C LEU A 243 -6.64 -13.73 -13.53
N LEU A 244 -7.97 -13.79 -13.73
CA LEU A 244 -8.79 -14.95 -13.40
C LEU A 244 -8.53 -16.19 -14.29
N ASN A 245 -7.76 -16.08 -15.38
CA ASN A 245 -7.66 -17.15 -16.38
C ASN A 245 -6.24 -17.57 -16.82
N ALA A 246 -5.20 -16.74 -16.68
CA ALA A 246 -3.86 -17.07 -17.18
C ALA A 246 -2.74 -17.00 -16.11
N GLY A 247 -2.98 -16.38 -14.95
CA GLY A 247 -1.98 -16.25 -13.87
C GLY A 247 -1.85 -17.45 -12.94
N GLU A 248 -2.49 -18.56 -13.31
CA GLU A 248 -2.52 -19.80 -12.56
C GLU A 248 -1.11 -20.42 -12.45
N ASP A 249 -0.26 -20.29 -13.47
CA ASP A 249 0.99 -21.06 -13.55
C ASP A 249 2.07 -20.62 -12.53
N GLU A 250 2.31 -19.31 -12.37
CA GLU A 250 3.39 -18.83 -11.48
C GLU A 250 3.02 -18.95 -9.99
N GLU A 251 1.80 -18.56 -9.59
CA GLU A 251 1.37 -18.68 -8.20
C GLU A 251 1.23 -20.15 -7.78
N GLN A 252 0.75 -21.04 -8.67
CA GLN A 252 0.72 -22.48 -8.39
C GLN A 252 2.12 -23.08 -8.30
N GLU A 253 3.04 -22.66 -9.16
CA GLU A 253 4.44 -23.08 -9.08
C GLU A 253 5.05 -22.68 -7.74
N LEU A 254 4.89 -21.42 -7.31
CA LEU A 254 5.35 -20.94 -6.01
C LEU A 254 4.72 -21.72 -4.85
N ARG A 255 3.44 -22.09 -4.93
CA ARG A 255 2.78 -22.93 -3.92
C ARG A 255 3.33 -24.34 -3.89
N ARG A 256 3.53 -24.96 -5.07
CA ARG A 256 4.12 -26.29 -5.20
C ARG A 256 5.53 -26.30 -4.60
N GLU A 257 6.37 -25.34 -4.98
CA GLU A 257 7.71 -25.20 -4.42
C GLU A 257 7.68 -24.97 -2.91
N ALA A 258 6.79 -24.10 -2.41
CA ALA A 258 6.65 -23.85 -0.98
C ALA A 258 6.24 -25.13 -0.22
N LYS A 259 5.36 -25.95 -0.81
CA LYS A 259 4.95 -27.25 -0.24
C LYS A 259 6.12 -28.23 -0.23
N GLU A 260 6.84 -28.38 -1.34
CA GLU A 260 8.02 -29.25 -1.43
C GLU A 260 9.12 -28.84 -0.44
N ARG A 261 9.36 -27.53 -0.27
CA ARG A 261 10.30 -27.01 0.73
C ARG A 261 9.88 -27.38 2.15
N LYS A 262 8.58 -27.26 2.48
CA LYS A 262 8.04 -27.66 3.78
C LYS A 262 8.17 -29.17 4.03
N GLU A 263 7.90 -30.00 3.02
CA GLU A 263 8.03 -31.47 3.12
C GLU A 263 9.49 -31.92 3.29
N LYS A 264 10.43 -31.31 2.54
CA LYS A 264 11.87 -31.55 2.70
C LYS A 264 12.37 -31.15 4.09
N ALA A 265 11.91 -30.02 4.62
CA ALA A 265 12.29 -29.57 5.97
C ALA A 265 11.72 -30.45 7.10
N ALA A 266 10.67 -31.23 6.83
CA ALA A 266 10.03 -32.11 7.81
C ALA A 266 10.60 -33.54 7.83
N THR A 267 11.49 -33.89 6.90
CA THR A 267 12.13 -35.21 6.84
C THR A 267 13.53 -35.12 7.46
N PRO A 268 13.80 -35.77 8.62
CA PRO A 268 15.06 -35.68 9.35
C PRO A 268 16.24 -36.38 8.65
#